data_AF-A0A6N1XFK7-F1
#
_entry.id   AF-A0A6N1XFK7-F1
#
_cell.length_a   1.000
_cell.length_b   1.000
_cell.length_c   1.000
_cell.angle_alpha   90.00
_cell.angle_beta   90.00
_cell.angle_gamma   90.00
#
_symmetry.space_group_name_H-M   'P 1'
#
loop_
_entity.id
_entity.type
_entity.pdbx_description
1 polymer ?
#
loop_
_entity_poly.entity_id
_entity_poly.type
_entity_poly.pdbx_seq_one_letter_code
_entity_poly.pdbx_strand_id
1 'polypeptide(L)'
;MENISYHPLHRYKGDATTRADRISVWVVIGICLVALATLIFIPRLASLAQGILQSLQLLALLAIIVAAMVGATLQWARRSAAERALREVAATDAFWAPEILRAQVGSLFEPYWRAVAAGDVRPIADCLTPYWRGRLEQAFADWRHGQCRPVLFELALKEMSVVGFEDWRNNRRDQVTVKVDARTSYHVTHLLSGSVVEGAAVTRDEAQLWQLVRGDAGWLLNRVELVAGPRAYRDCRVIREGV
;
A
#
# COMPACT_ATOMS: atom_id res chain seq x y z
N MET A 1 18.74 1.44 27.91
CA MET A 1 18.39 1.82 26.52
C MET A 1 16.88 1.91 26.45
N GLU A 2 16.34 3.12 26.46
CA GLU A 2 14.89 3.31 26.25
C GLU A 2 14.53 2.77 24.87
N ASN A 3 13.50 1.92 24.84
CA ASN A 3 12.95 1.35 23.62
C ASN A 3 12.12 2.45 22.95
N ILE A 4 12.79 3.37 22.25
CA ILE A 4 12.13 4.37 21.42
C ILE A 4 11.36 3.58 20.36
N SER A 5 10.04 3.55 20.51
CA SER A 5 9.14 2.86 19.59
C SER A 5 9.23 3.54 18.23
N TYR A 6 10.08 3.00 17.34
CA TYR A 6 10.24 3.50 15.98
C TYR A 6 8.91 3.34 15.22
N HIS A 7 8.33 4.45 14.79
CA HIS A 7 7.12 4.45 13.98
C HIS A 7 7.49 4.82 12.54
N PRO A 8 7.52 3.85 11.60
CA PRO A 8 7.93 4.12 10.23
C PRO A 8 6.97 5.14 9.60
N LEU A 9 7.54 6.05 8.81
CA LEU A 9 6.77 7.10 8.13
C LEU A 9 5.85 6.46 7.08
N HIS A 10 6.43 5.64 6.21
CA HIS A 10 5.66 4.88 5.22
C HIS A 10 5.36 3.48 5.74
N ARG A 11 4.13 3.28 6.24
CA ARG A 11 3.67 1.96 6.66
C ARG A 11 3.24 1.13 5.47
N TYR A 12 3.61 -0.15 5.49
CA TYR A 12 3.03 -1.15 4.60
C TYR A 12 1.62 -1.50 5.05
N LYS A 13 0.66 -1.32 4.15
CA LYS A 13 -0.72 -1.72 4.32
C LYS A 13 -0.97 -3.04 3.63
N GLY A 14 -1.73 -3.91 4.29
CA GLY A 14 -2.08 -5.23 3.78
C GLY A 14 -1.20 -6.37 4.30
N ASP A 15 -0.17 -6.09 5.11
CA ASP A 15 0.79 -7.08 5.62
C ASP A 15 0.52 -7.57 7.06
N ALA A 16 -0.58 -7.12 7.68
CA ALA A 16 -1.03 -7.77 8.89
C ALA A 16 -1.60 -9.15 8.52
N THR A 17 -0.80 -10.20 8.68
CA THR A 17 -1.29 -11.57 8.83
C THR A 17 -2.34 -11.55 9.93
N THR A 18 -3.61 -11.52 9.54
CA THR A 18 -4.70 -11.54 10.53
C THR A 18 -4.71 -12.91 11.18
N ARG A 19 -5.30 -13.02 12.37
CA ARG A 19 -5.45 -14.30 13.10
C ARG A 19 -6.05 -15.42 12.22
N ALA A 20 -6.84 -15.06 11.22
CA ALA A 20 -7.39 -15.97 10.20
C ALA A 20 -6.32 -16.57 9.27
N ASP A 21 -5.28 -15.82 8.89
CA ASP A 21 -4.16 -16.34 8.10
C ASP A 21 -3.27 -17.25 8.93
N ARG A 22 -3.10 -16.99 10.23
CA ARG A 22 -2.44 -17.93 11.14
C ARG A 22 -3.19 -19.26 11.18
N ILE A 23 -4.53 -19.24 11.27
CA ILE A 23 -5.33 -20.47 11.22
C ILE A 23 -5.13 -21.16 9.88
N SER A 24 -5.13 -20.43 8.75
CA SER A 24 -4.88 -21.02 7.43
C SER A 24 -3.48 -21.64 7.31
N VAL A 25 -2.45 -20.99 7.85
CA VAL A 25 -1.08 -21.52 7.90
C VAL A 25 -1.00 -22.73 8.84
N TRP A 26 -1.65 -22.72 10.00
CA TRP A 26 -1.71 -23.86 10.92
C TRP A 26 -2.51 -25.03 10.35
N VAL A 27 -3.55 -24.76 9.56
CA VAL A 27 -4.32 -25.79 8.83
C VAL A 27 -3.43 -26.41 7.74
N VAL A 28 -2.69 -25.60 6.98
CA VAL A 28 -1.74 -26.11 5.97
C VAL A 28 -0.61 -26.90 6.64
N ILE A 29 -0.02 -26.41 7.73
CA ILE A 29 1.00 -27.12 8.51
C ILE A 29 0.42 -28.43 9.09
N GLY A 30 -0.82 -28.40 9.61
CA GLY A 30 -1.52 -29.58 10.12
C GLY A 30 -1.75 -30.62 9.02
N ILE A 31 -2.20 -30.20 7.83
CA ILE A 31 -2.35 -31.07 6.67
C ILE A 31 -0.99 -31.66 6.25
N CYS A 32 0.08 -30.86 6.25
CA CYS A 32 1.44 -31.32 5.95
C CYS A 32 1.96 -32.34 6.97
N LEU A 33 1.70 -32.13 8.27
CA LEU A 33 2.11 -33.06 9.34
C LEU A 33 1.33 -34.38 9.27
N VAL A 34 0.02 -34.32 8.99
CA VAL A 34 -0.80 -35.52 8.78
C VAL A 34 -0.33 -36.30 7.54
N ALA A 35 -0.05 -35.61 6.43
CA ALA A 35 0.51 -36.24 5.23
C ALA A 35 1.88 -36.88 5.50
N LEU A 36 2.76 -36.20 6.24
CA LEU A 36 4.08 -36.71 6.63
C LEU A 36 3.97 -37.94 7.55
N ALA A 37 3.07 -37.93 8.53
CA ALA A 37 2.80 -39.07 9.39
C ALA A 37 2.27 -40.26 8.57
N THR A 38 1.36 -40.01 7.63
CA THR A 38 0.83 -41.04 6.72
C THR A 38 1.95 -41.67 5.86
N LEU A 39 2.95 -40.87 5.47
CA LEU A 39 4.13 -41.29 4.70
C LEU A 39 5.10 -42.16 5.51
N ILE A 40 5.31 -41.81 6.79
CA ILE A 40 6.20 -42.54 7.70
C ILE A 40 5.58 -43.90 8.10
N PHE A 41 4.27 -43.94 8.33
CA PHE A 41 3.59 -45.14 8.82
C PHE A 41 3.14 -46.12 7.72
N ILE A 42 3.19 -45.75 6.43
CA ILE A 42 2.80 -46.64 5.32
C ILE A 42 3.98 -46.82 4.34
N PRO A 43 4.95 -47.70 4.66
CA PRO A 43 6.20 -47.85 3.88
C PRO A 43 6.01 -48.51 2.50
N ARG A 44 4.79 -48.93 2.12
CA ARG A 44 4.51 -49.59 0.83
C ARG A 44 4.03 -48.66 -0.29
N LEU A 45 3.93 -47.35 -0.04
CA LEU A 45 3.33 -46.39 -0.99
C LEU A 45 4.28 -45.27 -1.42
N ALA A 46 5.61 -45.46 -1.44
CA ALA A 46 6.54 -44.38 -1.80
C ALA A 46 6.26 -43.75 -3.19
N SER A 47 5.82 -44.54 -4.19
CA SER A 47 5.45 -44.05 -5.53
C SER A 47 4.08 -43.36 -5.55
N LEU A 48 3.10 -43.86 -4.78
CA LEU A 48 1.77 -43.27 -4.65
C LEU A 48 1.77 -42.00 -3.78
N ALA A 49 2.60 -41.96 -2.74
CA ALA A 49 2.77 -40.81 -1.86
C ALA A 49 3.44 -39.63 -2.58
N GLN A 50 4.40 -39.89 -3.47
CA GLN A 50 5.00 -38.85 -4.30
C GLN A 50 3.98 -38.29 -5.32
N GLY A 51 3.14 -39.17 -5.91
CA GLY A 51 2.03 -38.74 -6.76
C GLY A 51 0.96 -37.93 -6.02
N ILE A 52 0.62 -38.30 -4.78
CA ILE A 52 -0.33 -37.55 -3.92
C ILE A 52 0.27 -36.20 -3.51
N LEU A 53 1.54 -36.13 -3.14
CA LEU A 53 2.21 -34.88 -2.78
C LEU A 53 2.29 -33.92 -3.98
N GLN A 54 2.63 -34.42 -5.17
CA GLN A 54 2.60 -33.63 -6.41
C GLN A 54 1.18 -33.16 -6.74
N SER A 55 0.16 -34.01 -6.54
CA SER A 55 -1.24 -33.65 -6.75
C SER A 55 -1.72 -32.57 -5.76
N LEU A 56 -1.32 -32.65 -4.48
CA LEU A 56 -1.61 -31.64 -3.47
C LEU A 56 -0.88 -30.33 -3.75
N GLN A 57 0.38 -30.37 -4.21
CA GLN A 57 1.12 -29.19 -4.65
C GLN A 57 0.46 -28.52 -5.86
N LEU A 58 0.01 -29.31 -6.84
CA LEU A 58 -0.74 -28.82 -7.99
C LEU A 58 -2.07 -28.18 -7.57
N LEU A 59 -2.82 -28.81 -6.66
CA LEU A 59 -4.07 -28.26 -6.13
C LEU A 59 -3.83 -26.96 -5.33
N ALA A 60 -2.76 -26.91 -4.52
CA ALA A 60 -2.39 -25.71 -3.79
C ALA A 60 -1.98 -24.57 -4.74
N LEU A 61 -1.16 -24.87 -5.76
CA LEU A 61 -0.78 -23.91 -6.79
C LEU A 61 -2.00 -23.42 -7.57
N LEU A 62 -2.91 -24.32 -7.94
CA LEU A 62 -4.17 -23.99 -8.60
C LEU A 62 -5.04 -23.10 -7.71
N ALA A 63 -5.16 -23.41 -6.41
CA ALA A 63 -5.91 -22.58 -5.46
C ALA A 63 -5.29 -21.18 -5.32
N ILE A 64 -3.96 -21.06 -5.27
CA ILE A 64 -3.26 -19.77 -5.26
C ILE A 64 -3.54 -18.99 -6.55
N ILE A 65 -3.48 -19.64 -7.72
CA ILE A 65 -3.75 -19.02 -9.02
C ILE A 65 -5.21 -18.54 -9.09
N VAL A 66 -6.17 -19.38 -8.68
CA VAL A 66 -7.60 -19.02 -8.66
C VAL A 66 -7.84 -17.86 -7.70
N ALA A 67 -7.27 -17.89 -6.51
CA ALA A 67 -7.38 -16.78 -5.55
C ALA A 67 -6.78 -15.47 -6.10
N ALA A 68 -5.64 -15.55 -6.79
CA ALA A 68 -5.02 -14.41 -7.45
C ALA A 68 -5.89 -13.85 -8.58
N MET A 69 -6.47 -14.71 -9.43
CA MET A 69 -7.39 -14.29 -10.50
C MET A 69 -8.68 -13.66 -9.95
N VAL A 70 -9.29 -14.25 -8.93
CA VAL A 70 -10.48 -13.68 -8.27
C VAL A 70 -10.15 -12.34 -7.60
N GLY A 71 -8.98 -12.24 -6.96
CA GLY A 71 -8.49 -10.97 -6.41
C GLY A 71 -8.33 -9.88 -7.48
N ALA A 72 -7.69 -10.22 -8.62
CA ALA A 72 -7.46 -9.30 -9.72
C ALA A 72 -8.77 -8.82 -10.38
N THR A 73 -9.73 -9.73 -10.59
CA THR A 73 -11.04 -9.40 -11.17
C THR A 73 -11.87 -8.52 -10.26
N LEU A 74 -11.93 -8.81 -8.96
CA LEU A 74 -12.61 -7.96 -7.97
C LEU A 74 -11.97 -6.57 -7.89
N GLN A 75 -10.64 -6.50 -7.93
CA GLN A 75 -9.92 -5.23 -7.93
C GLN A 75 -10.23 -4.41 -9.19
N TRP A 76 -10.22 -5.05 -10.37
CA TRP A 76 -10.57 -4.40 -11.63
C TRP A 76 -12.01 -3.90 -11.62
N ALA A 77 -12.97 -4.71 -11.16
CA ALA A 77 -14.38 -4.29 -11.05
C ALA A 77 -14.56 -3.09 -10.11
N ARG A 78 -13.86 -3.06 -8.97
CA ARG A 78 -13.87 -1.93 -8.03
C ARG A 78 -13.27 -0.67 -8.63
N ARG A 79 -12.11 -0.78 -9.30
CA ARG A 79 -11.47 0.33 -10.00
C ARG A 79 -12.42 0.91 -11.06
N SER A 80 -12.99 0.05 -11.90
CA SER A 80 -13.94 0.44 -12.94
C SER A 80 -15.22 1.06 -12.36
N ALA A 81 -15.67 0.65 -11.18
CA ALA A 81 -16.80 1.27 -10.49
C ALA A 81 -16.45 2.64 -9.91
N ALA A 82 -15.29 2.76 -9.25
CA ALA A 82 -14.79 4.03 -8.72
C ALA A 82 -14.55 5.06 -9.82
N GLU A 83 -13.95 4.67 -10.95
CA GLU A 83 -13.74 5.54 -12.11
C GLU A 83 -15.05 6.02 -12.73
N ARG A 84 -16.06 5.14 -12.84
CA ARG A 84 -17.39 5.53 -13.34
C ARG A 84 -18.07 6.52 -12.40
N ALA A 85 -18.12 6.20 -11.12
CA ALA A 85 -18.78 7.06 -10.14
C ALA A 85 -18.04 8.40 -9.97
N LEU A 86 -16.71 8.42 -10.11
CA LEU A 86 -15.94 9.67 -10.17
C LEU A 86 -16.34 10.53 -11.38
N ARG A 87 -16.52 9.95 -12.57
CA ARG A 87 -16.97 10.71 -13.75
C ARG A 87 -18.38 11.28 -13.55
N GLU A 88 -19.26 10.56 -12.87
CA GLU A 88 -20.60 11.07 -12.54
C GLU A 88 -20.54 12.26 -11.59
N VAL A 89 -19.69 12.20 -10.55
CA VAL A 89 -19.51 13.33 -9.61
C VAL A 89 -18.82 14.50 -10.30
N ALA A 90 -17.83 14.23 -11.15
CA ALA A 90 -17.12 15.25 -11.94
C ALA A 90 -18.04 16.00 -12.90
N ALA A 91 -19.16 15.40 -13.34
CA ALA A 91 -20.15 16.07 -14.18
C ALA A 91 -20.90 17.18 -13.41
N THR A 92 -21.03 17.06 -12.09
CA THR A 92 -21.70 18.04 -11.23
C THR A 92 -20.74 18.96 -10.50
N ASP A 93 -19.53 18.50 -10.18
CA ASP A 93 -18.52 19.26 -9.48
C ASP A 93 -17.16 19.06 -10.17
N ALA A 94 -16.72 20.09 -10.88
CA ALA A 94 -15.47 20.08 -11.64
C ALA A 94 -14.23 19.79 -10.76
N PHE A 95 -14.30 19.99 -9.44
CA PHE A 95 -13.21 19.68 -8.51
C PHE A 95 -12.82 18.20 -8.52
N TRP A 96 -13.79 17.33 -8.83
CA TRP A 96 -13.61 15.88 -8.93
C TRP A 96 -13.14 15.40 -10.31
N ALA A 97 -12.87 16.32 -11.25
CA ALA A 97 -12.40 15.96 -12.59
C ALA A 97 -11.12 15.09 -12.52
N PRO A 98 -11.09 13.93 -13.20
CA PRO A 98 -9.95 13.02 -13.19
C PRO A 98 -8.62 13.69 -13.60
N GLU A 99 -8.69 14.70 -14.46
CA GLU A 99 -7.56 15.46 -14.99
C GLU A 99 -6.95 16.36 -13.91
N ILE A 100 -7.78 16.95 -13.04
CA ILE A 100 -7.32 17.76 -11.89
C ILE A 100 -6.60 16.86 -10.89
N LEU A 101 -7.18 15.70 -10.58
CA LEU A 101 -6.55 14.71 -9.71
C LEU A 101 -5.22 14.22 -10.30
N ARG A 102 -5.17 13.99 -11.61
CA ARG A 102 -3.95 13.59 -12.31
C ARG A 102 -2.87 14.66 -12.27
N ALA A 103 -3.24 15.90 -12.52
CA ALA A 103 -2.31 17.03 -12.45
C ALA A 103 -1.77 17.20 -11.03
N GLN A 104 -2.63 17.07 -10.00
CA GLN A 104 -2.19 17.20 -8.61
C GLN A 104 -1.22 16.09 -8.22
N VAL A 105 -1.57 14.82 -8.44
CA VAL A 105 -0.70 13.70 -8.07
C VAL A 105 0.58 13.72 -8.89
N GLY A 106 0.49 13.97 -10.19
CA GLY A 106 1.65 14.04 -11.07
C GLY A 106 2.64 15.15 -10.70
N SER A 107 2.14 16.34 -10.36
CA SER A 107 2.99 17.47 -9.94
C SER A 107 3.57 17.28 -8.54
N LEU A 108 2.85 16.61 -7.62
CA LEU A 108 3.30 16.42 -6.24
C LEU A 108 4.18 15.18 -6.05
N PHE A 109 4.10 14.18 -6.94
CA PHE A 109 4.77 12.88 -6.79
C PHE A 109 6.28 13.00 -6.53
N GLU A 110 7.01 13.63 -7.44
CA GLU A 110 8.45 13.79 -7.28
C GLU A 110 8.82 14.77 -6.14
N PRO A 111 8.24 15.98 -6.06
CA PRO A 111 8.52 16.91 -4.97
C PRO A 111 8.32 16.30 -3.57
N TYR A 112 7.28 15.47 -3.40
CA TYR A 112 7.03 14.75 -2.15
C TYR A 112 8.21 13.85 -1.77
N TRP A 113 8.59 12.93 -2.66
CA TRP A 113 9.67 11.97 -2.37
C TRP A 113 11.03 12.64 -2.21
N ARG A 114 11.29 13.73 -2.95
CA ARG A 114 12.50 14.54 -2.80
C ARG A 114 12.53 15.28 -1.46
N ALA A 115 11.41 15.86 -1.03
CA ALA A 115 11.27 16.49 0.29
C ALA A 115 11.50 15.48 1.43
N VAL A 116 10.95 14.27 1.30
CA VAL A 116 11.20 13.16 2.23
C VAL A 116 12.69 12.79 2.27
N ALA A 117 13.32 12.62 1.11
CA ALA A 117 14.74 12.28 1.02
C ALA A 117 15.67 13.39 1.53
N ALA A 118 15.24 14.65 1.44
CA ALA A 118 15.95 15.80 1.99
C ALA A 118 15.70 15.98 3.50
N GLY A 119 14.64 15.37 4.05
CA GLY A 119 14.20 15.62 5.42
C GLY A 119 13.68 17.05 5.63
N ASP A 120 13.10 17.65 4.58
CA ASP A 120 12.62 19.04 4.56
C ASP A 120 11.24 19.14 3.92
N VAL A 121 10.22 19.48 4.72
CA VAL A 121 8.82 19.56 4.28
C VAL A 121 8.47 20.89 3.62
N ARG A 122 9.29 21.93 3.81
CA ARG A 122 8.97 23.31 3.39
C ARG A 122 8.61 23.44 1.90
N PRO A 123 9.29 22.77 0.96
CA PRO A 123 8.99 22.91 -0.47
C PRO A 123 7.60 22.43 -0.89
N ILE A 124 6.97 21.57 -0.08
CA ILE A 124 5.68 20.96 -0.39
C ILE A 124 4.60 21.33 0.61
N ALA A 125 4.91 22.21 1.58
CA ALA A 125 4.08 22.42 2.76
C ALA A 125 2.62 22.74 2.41
N ASP A 126 2.40 23.62 1.43
CA ASP A 126 1.06 24.08 1.02
C ASP A 126 0.26 23.02 0.27
N CYS A 127 0.90 21.95 -0.19
CA CYS A 127 0.24 20.80 -0.81
C CYS A 127 -0.17 19.72 0.20
N LEU A 128 0.13 19.92 1.50
CA LEU A 128 -0.13 18.95 2.56
C LEU A 128 -1.22 19.41 3.51
N THR A 129 -1.93 18.45 4.10
CA THR A 129 -2.75 18.75 5.29
C THR A 129 -1.85 19.10 6.48
N PRO A 130 -2.34 19.91 7.45
CA PRO A 130 -1.60 20.18 8.68
C PRO A 130 -1.20 18.90 9.43
N TYR A 131 -2.09 17.89 9.40
CA TYR A 131 -1.83 16.58 9.98
C TYR A 131 -0.62 15.89 9.34
N TRP A 132 -0.58 15.79 8.01
CA TRP A 132 0.50 15.08 7.32
C TRP A 132 1.82 15.84 7.40
N ARG A 133 1.77 17.17 7.33
CA ARG A 133 2.93 18.05 7.54
C ARG A 133 3.57 17.78 8.90
N GLY A 134 2.78 17.83 9.99
CA GLY A 134 3.28 17.56 11.34
C GLY A 134 3.86 16.15 11.49
N ARG A 135 3.28 15.14 10.82
CA ARG A 135 3.86 13.78 10.82
C ARG A 135 5.21 13.74 10.11
N LEU A 136 5.36 14.40 8.97
CA LEU A 136 6.64 14.44 8.26
C LEU A 136 7.71 15.12 9.10
N GLU A 137 7.38 16.27 9.69
CA GLU A 137 8.28 17.02 10.57
C GLU A 137 8.75 16.17 11.75
N GLN A 138 7.82 15.46 12.41
CA GLN A 138 8.14 14.54 13.49
C GLN A 138 9.08 13.42 13.03
N ALA A 139 8.77 12.74 11.91
CA ALA A 139 9.62 11.66 11.41
C ALA A 139 11.02 12.16 11.02
N PHE A 140 11.12 13.36 10.44
CA PHE A 140 12.42 13.95 10.10
C PHE A 140 13.22 14.30 11.36
N ALA A 141 12.56 14.76 12.43
CA ALA A 141 13.20 14.97 13.72
C ALA A 141 13.69 13.63 14.32
N ASP A 142 12.84 12.60 14.31
CA ASP A 142 13.17 11.27 14.81
C ASP A 142 14.39 10.68 14.08
N TRP A 143 14.46 10.83 12.75
CA TRP A 143 15.61 10.40 11.98
C TRP A 143 16.88 11.16 12.32
N ARG A 144 16.81 12.49 12.47
CA ARG A 144 17.97 13.30 12.88
C ARG A 144 18.48 12.89 14.26
N HIS A 145 17.58 12.71 15.22
CA HIS A 145 17.93 12.27 16.58
C HIS A 145 18.49 10.84 16.60
N GLY A 146 17.91 9.95 15.80
CA GLY A 146 18.35 8.57 15.65
C GLY A 146 19.56 8.37 14.73
N GLN A 147 20.20 9.44 14.24
CA GLN A 147 21.30 9.35 13.26
C GLN A 147 20.95 8.48 12.04
N CYS A 148 19.70 8.61 11.58
CA CYS A 148 19.19 7.94 10.41
C CYS A 148 19.20 8.90 9.21
N ARG A 149 19.54 8.38 8.04
CA ARG A 149 19.58 9.14 6.80
C ARG A 149 18.64 8.51 5.76
N PRO A 150 17.65 9.26 5.26
CA PRO A 150 16.87 8.85 4.10
C PRO A 150 17.73 8.90 2.83
N VAL A 151 17.51 7.94 1.95
CA VAL A 151 18.23 7.75 0.69
C VAL A 151 17.20 7.46 -0.39
N LEU A 152 17.30 8.19 -1.50
CA LEU A 152 16.47 8.02 -2.68
C LEU A 152 17.37 8.01 -3.92
N PHE A 153 17.41 6.90 -4.64
CA PHE A 153 18.21 6.77 -5.87
C PHE A 153 17.38 6.83 -7.13
N GLU A 154 16.31 6.03 -7.17
CA GLU A 154 15.44 5.92 -8.33
C GLU A 154 14.02 6.32 -7.95
N LEU A 155 13.38 7.07 -8.82
CA LEU A 155 12.01 7.52 -8.67
C LEU A 155 11.38 7.71 -10.05
N ALA A 156 10.36 6.94 -10.36
CA ALA A 156 9.58 7.10 -11.58
C ALA A 156 8.11 6.78 -11.32
N LEU A 157 7.23 7.71 -11.69
CA LEU A 157 5.80 7.49 -11.72
C LEU A 157 5.44 6.66 -12.96
N LYS A 158 4.72 5.55 -12.79
CA LYS A 158 4.27 4.70 -13.90
C LYS A 158 2.81 4.93 -14.25
N GLU A 159 1.95 4.74 -13.26
CA GLU A 159 0.50 4.81 -13.45
C GLU A 159 -0.14 5.39 -12.20
N MET A 160 -1.30 6.00 -12.38
CA MET A 160 -2.18 6.36 -11.28
C MET A 160 -3.62 5.98 -11.60
N SER A 161 -4.34 5.53 -10.58
CA SER A 161 -5.75 5.17 -10.69
C SER A 161 -6.50 5.48 -9.40
N VAL A 162 -7.75 5.90 -9.52
CA VAL A 162 -8.60 6.14 -8.35
C VAL A 162 -9.15 4.80 -7.88
N VAL A 163 -8.92 4.49 -6.61
CA VAL A 163 -9.34 3.21 -5.99
C VAL A 163 -10.39 3.40 -4.90
N GLY A 164 -10.62 4.64 -4.45
CA GLY A 164 -11.71 5.00 -3.56
C GLY A 164 -11.96 6.50 -3.59
N PHE A 165 -13.18 6.90 -3.27
CA PHE A 165 -13.52 8.30 -3.03
C PHE A 165 -14.71 8.38 -2.07
N GLU A 166 -14.77 9.47 -1.33
CA GLU A 166 -15.82 9.78 -0.38
C GLU A 166 -16.31 11.18 -0.68
N ASP A 167 -17.47 11.26 -1.33
CA ASP A 167 -18.19 12.49 -1.67
C ASP A 167 -19.24 12.71 -0.57
N TRP A 168 -18.95 13.67 0.33
CA TRP A 168 -19.76 13.95 1.50
C TRP A 168 -20.62 15.20 1.25
N ARG A 169 -21.76 15.30 1.93
CA ARG A 169 -22.61 16.50 1.81
C ARG A 169 -21.89 17.80 2.24
N ASN A 170 -20.91 17.66 3.13
CA ASN A 170 -19.97 18.72 3.45
C ASN A 170 -18.67 18.50 2.69
N ASN A 171 -18.47 19.26 1.63
CA ASN A 171 -17.32 19.17 0.73
C ASN A 171 -15.96 19.22 1.45
N ARG A 172 -15.87 19.83 2.65
CA ARG A 172 -14.62 19.85 3.44
C ARG A 172 -14.21 18.47 3.99
N ARG A 173 -15.12 17.49 3.92
CA ARG A 173 -14.86 16.09 4.30
C ARG A 173 -14.52 15.22 3.09
N ASP A 174 -14.61 15.79 1.88
CA ASP A 174 -14.35 15.05 0.65
C ASP A 174 -12.93 14.49 0.65
N GLN A 175 -12.84 13.23 0.24
CA GLN A 175 -11.60 12.49 0.20
C GLN A 175 -11.52 11.64 -1.05
N VAL A 176 -10.32 11.53 -1.61
CA VAL A 176 -10.01 10.58 -2.67
C VAL A 176 -8.81 9.74 -2.28
N THR A 177 -8.84 8.46 -2.65
CA THR A 177 -7.72 7.54 -2.51
C THR A 177 -7.25 7.12 -3.90
N VAL A 178 -6.02 7.49 -4.22
CA VAL A 178 -5.36 7.23 -5.48
C VAL A 178 -4.31 6.14 -5.26
N LYS A 179 -4.37 5.08 -6.06
CA LYS A 179 -3.29 4.13 -6.22
C LYS A 179 -2.26 4.74 -7.17
N VAL A 180 -1.02 4.85 -6.71
CA VAL A 180 0.12 5.35 -7.46
C VAL A 180 1.09 4.18 -7.64
N ASP A 181 1.26 3.73 -8.88
CA ASP A 181 2.25 2.74 -9.25
C ASP A 181 3.55 3.45 -9.64
N ALA A 182 4.64 3.10 -8.97
CA ALA A 182 5.93 3.74 -9.13
C ALA A 182 7.07 2.72 -9.16
N ARG A 183 8.19 3.12 -9.75
CA ARG A 183 9.49 2.49 -9.50
C ARG A 183 10.25 3.36 -8.53
N THR A 184 10.63 2.79 -7.39
CA THR A 184 11.35 3.54 -6.36
C THR A 184 12.53 2.73 -5.81
N SER A 185 13.54 3.46 -5.37
CA SER A 185 14.59 2.95 -4.49
C SER A 185 14.72 3.93 -3.33
N TYR A 186 13.83 3.78 -2.35
CA TYR A 186 13.78 4.58 -1.13
C TYR A 186 14.03 3.71 0.10
N HIS A 187 14.93 4.18 0.95
CA HIS A 187 15.16 3.59 2.26
C HIS A 187 15.74 4.62 3.24
N VAL A 188 15.67 4.30 4.53
CA VAL A 188 16.30 5.06 5.60
C VAL A 188 17.33 4.16 6.26
N THR A 189 18.57 4.65 6.38
CA THR A 189 19.70 3.89 6.92
C THR A 189 20.18 4.52 8.21
N HIS A 190 20.37 3.71 9.25
CA HIS A 190 21.06 4.14 10.46
C HIS A 190 22.56 4.28 10.19
N LEU A 191 23.12 5.48 10.42
CA LEU A 191 24.46 5.85 9.94
C LEU A 191 25.59 5.04 10.59
N LEU A 192 25.46 4.68 11.87
CA LEU A 192 26.52 3.96 12.58
C LEU A 192 26.54 2.46 12.27
N SER A 193 25.38 1.83 12.13
CA SER A 193 25.27 0.38 11.91
C SER A 193 25.16 0.00 10.43
N GLY A 194 24.83 0.96 9.56
CA GLY A 194 24.48 0.70 8.16
C GLY A 194 23.16 -0.06 7.97
N SER A 195 22.38 -0.30 9.04
CA SER A 195 21.13 -1.05 8.95
C SER A 195 20.02 -0.20 8.35
N VAL A 196 19.24 -0.79 7.44
CA VAL A 196 18.00 -0.20 6.93
C VAL A 196 16.93 -0.25 8.02
N VAL A 197 16.40 0.91 8.39
CA VAL A 197 15.34 1.05 9.42
C VAL A 197 13.96 1.27 8.81
N GLU A 198 13.88 1.71 7.55
CA GLU A 198 12.64 1.88 6.79
C GLU A 198 12.89 1.73 5.30
N GLY A 199 11.89 1.25 4.55
CA GLY A 199 11.96 1.07 3.10
C GLY A 199 12.82 -0.12 2.69
N ALA A 200 13.37 -0.09 1.47
CA ALA A 200 14.29 -1.12 1.00
C ALA A 200 15.38 -0.53 0.10
N ALA A 201 16.62 -0.97 0.33
CA ALA A 201 17.80 -0.53 -0.43
C ALA A 201 17.92 -1.22 -1.80
N VAL A 202 16.80 -1.43 -2.49
CA VAL A 202 16.73 -2.04 -3.83
C VAL A 202 15.74 -1.27 -4.68
N THR A 203 16.02 -1.17 -5.99
CA THR A 203 15.03 -0.70 -6.95
C THR A 203 13.93 -1.73 -7.07
N ARG A 204 12.67 -1.29 -6.96
CA ARG A 204 11.52 -2.13 -7.20
C ARG A 204 10.36 -1.35 -7.76
N ASP A 205 9.48 -2.07 -8.41
CA ASP A 205 8.13 -1.57 -8.69
C ASP A 205 7.30 -1.74 -7.41
N GLU A 206 6.60 -0.67 -7.02
CA GLU A 206 5.74 -0.66 -5.85
C GLU A 206 4.47 0.13 -6.11
N ALA A 207 3.41 -0.26 -5.41
CA ALA A 207 2.17 0.48 -5.37
C ALA A 207 2.08 1.27 -4.06
N GLN A 208 1.56 2.49 -4.15
CA GLN A 208 1.36 3.40 -3.03
C GLN A 208 -0.10 3.84 -2.99
N LEU A 209 -0.67 4.04 -1.81
CA LEU A 209 -1.98 4.64 -1.62
C LEU A 209 -1.79 6.07 -1.14
N TRP A 210 -2.20 7.00 -1.99
CA TRP A 210 -2.19 8.43 -1.75
C TRP A 210 -3.60 8.86 -1.38
N GLN A 211 -3.77 9.31 -0.14
CA GLN A 211 -5.03 9.86 0.34
C GLN A 211 -4.97 11.38 0.20
N LEU A 212 -5.86 11.96 -0.61
CA LEU A 212 -6.01 13.39 -0.73
C LEU A 212 -7.35 13.83 -0.16
N VAL A 213 -7.37 15.01 0.44
CA VAL A 213 -8.59 15.65 0.95
C VAL A 213 -8.81 16.97 0.24
N ARG A 214 -10.07 17.37 0.13
CA ARG A 214 -10.44 18.64 -0.50
C ARG A 214 -10.00 19.81 0.36
N GLY A 215 -9.10 20.62 -0.16
CA GLY A 215 -8.75 21.93 0.38
C GLY A 215 -9.45 23.06 -0.39
N ASP A 216 -9.26 24.29 0.08
CA ASP A 216 -9.91 25.47 -0.50
C ASP A 216 -9.40 25.78 -1.92
N ALA A 217 -8.10 25.56 -2.18
CA ALA A 217 -7.45 25.86 -3.46
C ALA A 217 -7.20 24.62 -4.34
N GLY A 218 -7.43 23.41 -3.81
CA GLY A 218 -7.08 22.16 -4.49
C GLY A 218 -6.98 20.97 -3.54
N TRP A 219 -6.60 19.83 -4.09
CA TRP A 219 -6.43 18.59 -3.34
C TRP A 219 -5.16 18.63 -2.48
N LEU A 220 -5.31 18.41 -1.18
CA LEU A 220 -4.21 18.35 -0.22
C LEU A 220 -3.86 16.91 0.10
N LEU A 221 -2.57 16.58 0.08
CA LEU A 221 -2.09 15.26 0.46
C LEU A 221 -2.19 15.08 1.98
N ASN A 222 -2.94 14.06 2.38
CA ASN A 222 -3.20 13.73 3.77
C ASN A 222 -2.40 12.52 4.28
N ARG A 223 -2.09 11.58 3.38
CA ARG A 223 -1.35 10.37 3.75
C ARG A 223 -0.76 9.66 2.53
N VAL A 224 0.40 9.04 2.73
CA VAL A 224 0.99 8.04 1.80
C VAL A 224 1.23 6.73 2.56
N GLU A 225 0.69 5.63 2.04
CA GLU A 225 0.88 4.27 2.55
C GLU A 225 1.45 3.37 1.45
N LEU A 226 2.37 2.46 1.77
CA LEU A 226 2.88 1.49 0.79
C LEU A 226 1.96 0.28 0.73
N VAL A 227 1.75 -0.30 -0.45
CA VAL A 227 0.93 -1.50 -0.62
C VAL A 227 1.81 -2.74 -0.51
N ALA A 228 1.54 -3.59 0.48
CA ALA A 228 2.18 -4.90 0.62
C ALA A 228 1.34 -6.05 0.04
N GLY A 229 0.04 -5.87 -0.18
CA GLY A 229 -0.82 -6.93 -0.69
C GLY A 229 -2.25 -6.50 -0.98
N PRO A 230 -3.07 -7.42 -1.50
CA PRO A 230 -4.44 -7.12 -1.98
C PRO A 230 -5.37 -6.59 -0.87
N ARG A 231 -5.07 -6.86 0.40
CA ARG A 231 -5.83 -6.32 1.54
C ARG A 231 -5.65 -4.81 1.74
N ALA A 232 -4.64 -4.19 1.16
CA ALA A 232 -4.43 -2.75 1.24
C ALA A 232 -5.65 -1.95 0.74
N TYR A 233 -6.39 -2.51 -0.22
CA TYR A 233 -7.55 -1.88 -0.85
C TYR A 233 -8.87 -2.11 -0.08
N ARG A 234 -8.85 -2.82 1.05
CA ARG A 234 -10.07 -3.12 1.83
C ARG A 234 -10.75 -1.85 2.33
N ASP A 235 -9.94 -0.86 2.71
CA ASP A 235 -10.42 0.40 3.28
C ASP A 235 -10.61 1.49 2.23
N CYS A 236 -10.39 1.19 0.94
CA CYS A 236 -10.72 2.10 -0.15
C CYS A 236 -12.25 2.05 -0.35
N ARG A 237 -12.93 3.07 0.18
CA ARG A 237 -14.39 3.17 0.15
C ARG A 237 -14.84 3.99 -1.06
N VAL A 238 -16.05 3.70 -1.52
CA VAL A 238 -16.82 4.54 -2.43
C VAL A 238 -18.05 4.99 -1.65
N ILE A 239 -18.04 6.23 -1.18
CA ILE A 239 -19.15 6.83 -0.42
C ILE A 239 -19.67 8.01 -1.24
N ARG A 240 -21.00 8.11 -1.33
CA ARG A 240 -21.69 9.22 -1.96
C ARG A 240 -22.90 9.58 -1.12
N GLU A 241 -22.79 10.66 -0.36
CA GLU A 241 -23.95 11.26 0.28
C GLU A 241 -24.64 12.14 -0.75
N GLY A 242 -25.84 11.75 -1.18
CA GLY A 242 -26.65 12.59 -2.07
C GLY A 242 -26.87 13.98 -1.47
N VAL A 243 -27.04 14.97 -2.35
CA VAL A 243 -27.39 16.36 -2.01
C VAL A 243 -28.70 16.43 -1.22
#